data_AF-A0A946ML62-F1
#
_entry.id   AF-A0A946ML62-F1
#
_cell.length_a   1.000
_cell.length_b   1.000
_cell.length_c   1.000
_cell.angle_alpha   90.00
_cell.angle_beta   90.00
_cell.angle_gamma   90.00
#
_symmetry.space_group_name_H-M   'P 1'
#
loop_
_entity.id
_entity.type
_entity.pdbx_description
1 polymer ?
#
loop_
_entity_poly.entity_id
_entity_poly.type
_entity_poly.pdbx_seq_one_letter_code
_entity_poly.pdbx_strand_id
1 'polypeptide(L)'
;MKSIQAEFEEISKKITVKKGAKEEDWVSVCRKFNDDVSRICDVMDQKDYTGLFECCDDDNNRFFYLVKEDKNLYRMKHKRFFNNLGLK
;
A
#
# COMPACT_ATOMS: atom_id res chain seq x y z
N MET A 1 -10.72 5.39 0.27
CA MET A 1 -9.42 4.96 0.86
C MET A 1 -8.40 6.01 0.50
N LYS A 2 -7.46 6.37 1.38
CA LYS A 2 -6.46 7.42 1.08
C LYS A 2 -5.14 6.78 0.66
N SER A 3 -4.42 7.43 -0.24
CA SER A 3 -3.09 6.97 -0.68
C SER A 3 -2.12 8.13 -0.80
N ILE A 4 -0.83 7.86 -0.72
CA ILE A 4 0.23 8.83 -0.98
C ILE A 4 1.37 8.16 -1.76
N GLN A 5 1.97 8.89 -2.69
CA GLN A 5 3.09 8.36 -3.46
C GLN A 5 4.32 8.16 -2.55
N ALA A 6 4.97 7.02 -2.74
CA ALA A 6 6.14 6.60 -2.00
C ALA A 6 7.29 6.24 -2.95
N GLU A 7 8.48 6.18 -2.37
CA GLU A 7 9.67 5.58 -2.94
C GLU A 7 9.94 4.30 -2.16
N PHE A 8 10.29 3.24 -2.90
CA PHE A 8 10.59 1.94 -2.34
C PHE A 8 11.94 1.46 -2.83
N GLU A 9 12.83 1.16 -1.91
CA GLU A 9 14.13 0.54 -2.19
C GLU A 9 14.04 -0.97 -1.93
N GLU A 10 14.09 -1.78 -2.99
CA GLU A 10 13.81 -3.21 -2.89
C GLU A 10 14.80 -3.99 -2.00
N ILE A 11 16.07 -3.58 -1.99
CA ILE A 11 17.16 -4.26 -1.27
C ILE A 11 17.04 -4.05 0.24
N SER A 12 16.90 -2.80 0.66
CA SER A 12 16.78 -2.42 2.07
C SER A 12 15.36 -2.55 2.61
N LYS A 13 14.38 -2.78 1.72
CA LYS A 13 12.94 -2.69 1.99
C LYS A 13 12.54 -1.34 2.60
N LYS A 14 13.34 -0.30 2.36
CA LYS A 14 13.08 1.03 2.88
C LYS A 14 11.95 1.68 2.11
N ILE A 15 10.97 2.20 2.85
CA ILE A 15 9.81 2.91 2.30
C ILE A 15 9.88 4.35 2.77
N THR A 16 9.86 5.30 1.84
CA THR A 16 9.85 6.73 2.13
C THR A 16 8.73 7.42 1.38
N VAL A 17 8.03 8.33 2.04
CA VAL A 17 7.05 9.18 1.33
C VAL A 17 7.82 10.07 0.36
N LYS A 18 7.39 10.09 -0.90
CA LYS A 18 8.03 10.91 -1.93
C LYS A 18 7.91 12.39 -1.56
N LYS A 19 9.00 13.15 -1.67
CA LYS A 19 9.04 14.56 -1.27
C LYS A 19 8.00 15.37 -2.06
N GLY A 20 7.11 16.05 -1.35
CA GLY A 20 6.05 16.87 -1.95
C GLY A 20 4.83 16.07 -2.47
N ALA A 21 4.77 14.77 -2.20
CA ALA A 21 3.58 13.98 -2.49
C ALA A 21 2.37 14.50 -1.71
N LYS A 22 1.21 14.44 -2.34
CA LYS A 22 -0.08 14.80 -1.75
C LYS A 22 -0.90 13.54 -1.52
N GLU A 23 -1.80 13.60 -0.55
CA GLU A 23 -2.78 12.54 -0.39
C GLU A 23 -3.77 12.55 -1.55
N GLU A 24 -4.02 11.37 -2.08
CA GLU A 24 -4.93 11.10 -3.19
C GLU A 24 -6.00 10.10 -2.75
N ASP A 25 -7.10 10.07 -3.50
CA ASP A 25 -8.08 9.00 -3.34
C ASP A 25 -7.57 7.74 -4.06
N TRP A 26 -7.45 6.64 -3.31
CA TRP A 26 -6.87 5.40 -3.82
C TRP A 26 -7.65 4.82 -5.00
N VAL A 27 -8.98 4.92 -5.00
CA VAL A 27 -9.81 4.43 -6.11
C VAL A 27 -9.50 5.19 -7.40
N SER A 28 -9.23 6.49 -7.28
CA SER A 28 -8.81 7.32 -8.41
C SER A 28 -7.41 6.95 -8.90
N VAL A 29 -6.49 6.60 -8.00
CA VAL A 29 -5.14 6.10 -8.35
C VAL A 29 -5.23 4.77 -9.08
N CYS A 30 -6.01 3.80 -8.61
CA CYS A 30 -6.19 2.50 -9.30
C CYS A 30 -6.66 2.71 -10.74
N ARG A 31 -7.69 3.54 -10.95
CA ARG A 31 -8.21 3.85 -12.29
C ARG A 31 -7.18 4.51 -13.20
N LYS A 32 -6.29 5.34 -12.66
CA LYS A 32 -5.20 5.98 -13.42
C LYS A 32 -4.22 4.94 -13.99
N PHE A 33 -4.05 3.83 -13.30
CA PHE A 33 -3.17 2.72 -13.69
C PHE A 33 -3.96 1.55 -14.27
N ASN A 34 -5.15 1.78 -14.84
CA ASN A 34 -5.99 0.73 -15.44
C ASN A 34 -6.30 -0.45 -14.50
N ASP A 35 -6.37 -0.17 -13.19
CA ASP A 35 -6.50 -1.14 -12.11
C ASP A 35 -5.34 -2.18 -12.03
N ASP A 36 -4.25 -1.96 -12.75
CA ASP A 36 -3.00 -2.73 -12.66
C ASP A 36 -2.19 -2.30 -11.42
N VAL A 37 -2.67 -2.77 -10.27
CA VAL A 37 -2.10 -2.49 -8.95
C VAL A 37 -1.89 -3.78 -8.16
N SER A 38 -0.75 -3.88 -7.49
CA SER A 38 -0.36 -5.06 -6.71
C SER A 38 0.15 -4.69 -5.34
N ARG A 39 -0.24 -5.43 -4.29
CA ARG A 39 0.28 -5.20 -2.93
C ARG A 39 1.66 -5.82 -2.80
N ILE A 40 2.65 -5.02 -2.37
CA ILE A 40 4.01 -5.49 -2.10
C ILE A 40 4.13 -6.02 -0.68
N CYS A 41 3.74 -5.21 0.31
CA CYS A 41 3.87 -5.57 1.72
C CYS A 41 2.91 -4.79 2.61
N ASP A 42 2.76 -5.28 3.84
CA ASP A 42 2.11 -4.56 4.93
C ASP A 42 3.07 -3.53 5.53
N VAL A 43 2.52 -2.37 5.87
CA VAL A 43 3.27 -1.29 6.51
C VAL A 43 2.73 -1.13 7.92
N MET A 44 3.57 -1.43 8.92
CA MET A 44 3.20 -1.30 10.34
C MET A 44 3.72 -0.01 10.97
N ASP A 45 4.82 0.54 10.46
CA ASP A 45 5.56 1.62 11.11
C ASP A 45 5.19 3.03 10.62
N GLN A 46 4.43 3.15 9.52
CA GLN A 46 3.90 4.44 9.06
C GLN A 46 2.46 4.62 9.53
N LYS A 47 2.32 5.17 10.74
CA LYS A 47 1.09 5.53 11.49
C LYS A 47 -0.27 5.31 10.79
N ASP A 48 -0.48 5.95 9.64
CA ASP A 48 -1.76 6.02 8.96
C ASP A 48 -1.90 5.08 7.75
N TYR A 49 -0.81 4.52 7.23
CA TYR A 49 -0.79 3.67 6.05
C TYR A 49 -0.59 2.21 6.44
N THR A 50 -1.32 1.30 5.80
CA THR A 50 -1.38 -0.12 6.18
C THR A 50 -0.73 -1.04 5.16
N GLY A 51 -0.51 -0.56 3.94
CA GLY A 51 0.09 -1.36 2.87
C GLY A 51 0.80 -0.51 1.84
N LEU A 52 1.85 -1.11 1.25
CA LEU A 52 2.55 -0.60 0.09
C LEU A 52 2.03 -1.33 -1.15
N PHE A 53 1.70 -0.55 -2.17
CA PHE A 53 1.23 -1.04 -3.46
C PHE A 53 2.13 -0.56 -4.58
N GLU A 54 2.39 -1.43 -5.53
CA GLU A 54 2.95 -1.13 -6.85
C GLU A 54 1.80 -0.83 -7.81
N CYS A 55 1.98 0.18 -8.64
CA CYS A 55 1.10 0.51 -9.76
C CYS A 55 1.95 0.62 -11.02
N CYS A 56 1.53 -0.03 -12.10
CA CYS A 56 2.23 0.02 -13.38
C CYS A 56 1.47 0.93 -14.34
N ASP A 57 2.16 1.84 -15.02
CA ASP A 57 1.58 2.54 -16.17
C ASP A 57 1.71 1.73 -17.46
N ASP A 58 1.10 2.23 -18.54
CA ASP A 58 1.12 1.58 -19.85
C ASP A 58 2.54 1.48 -20.47
N ASP A 59 3.48 2.29 -19.96
CA ASP A 59 4.89 2.29 -20.34
C ASP A 59 5.74 1.32 -19.48
N ASN A 60 5.09 0.50 -18.63
CA ASN A 60 5.72 -0.37 -17.63
C ASN A 60 6.56 0.34 -16.56
N ASN A 61 6.34 1.64 -16.35
CA ASN A 61 6.95 2.35 -15.22
C ASN A 61 6.24 1.99 -13.93
N ARG A 62 7.03 1.65 -12.92
CA ARG A 62 6.55 1.27 -11.60
C ARG A 62 6.44 2.48 -10.69
N PHE A 63 5.29 2.63 -10.06
CA PHE A 63 5.04 3.64 -9.06
C PHE A 63 4.60 2.99 -7.76
N PHE A 64 5.09 3.51 -6.63
CA PHE A 64 4.75 2.97 -5.32
C PHE A 64 3.81 3.91 -4.59
N TYR A 65 2.79 3.35 -3.96
CA TYR A 65 1.83 4.08 -3.15
C TYR A 65 1.64 3.41 -1.80
N LEU A 66 1.67 4.24 -0.77
CA LEU A 66 1.22 3.86 0.55
C LEU A 66 -0.28 4.07 0.62
N VAL A 67 -1.01 3.05 1.07
CA VAL A 67 -2.47 3.07 1.11
C VAL A 67 -2.93 2.90 2.55
N LYS A 68 -3.81 3.81 2.97
CA LYS A 68 -4.60 3.74 4.19
C LYS A 68 -5.85 2.95 3.88
N GLU A 69 -5.75 1.64 4.00
CA GLU A 69 -6.93 0.78 3.97
C GLU A 69 -7.77 1.07 5.22
N ASP A 70 -9.09 0.93 5.11
CA ASP A 70 -9.96 1.11 6.26
C ASP A 70 -9.51 0.17 7.39
N LYS A 71 -9.20 0.75 8.56
CA LYS A 71 -8.68 0.03 9.74
C LYS A 71 -9.58 -1.14 10.14
N ASN A 72 -10.88 -1.07 9.83
CA ASN A 72 -11.83 -2.16 10.09
C ASN A 72 -11.58 -3.36 9.17
N LEU A 73 -11.28 -3.14 7.89
CA LEU A 73 -10.98 -4.20 6.93
C LEU A 73 -9.60 -4.83 7.20
N TYR A 74 -8.61 -3.99 7.53
CA TYR A 74 -7.26 -4.45 7.88
C TYR A 74 -7.24 -5.29 9.15
N ARG A 75 -7.85 -4.82 10.25
CA ARG A 75 -7.93 -5.57 11.52
C ARG A 75 -8.63 -6.92 11.35
N MET A 76 -9.65 -7.01 10.50
CA MET A 76 -10.31 -8.29 10.19
C MET A 76 -9.38 -9.25 9.45
N LYS A 77 -8.62 -8.79 8.45
CA LYS A 77 -7.65 -9.62 7.72
C LYS A 77 -6.51 -10.10 8.64
N HIS A 78 -5.97 -9.20 9.46
CA HIS A 78 -4.87 -9.49 10.37
C HIS A 78 -5.30 -10.45 11.51
N LYS A 79 -6.50 -10.28 12.06
CA LYS A 79 -7.08 -11.22 13.03
C LYS A 79 -7.29 -12.62 12.43
N ARG A 80 -7.72 -12.72 11.16
CA ARG A 80 -7.86 -14.00 10.46
C ARG A 80 -6.51 -14.66 10.17
N PHE A 81 -5.49 -13.89 9.82
CA PHE A 81 -4.14 -14.40 9.60
C PHE A 81 -3.58 -15.06 10.88
N PHE A 82 -3.66 -14.38 12.03
CA PHE A 82 -3.21 -14.97 13.30
C PHE A 82 -4.08 -16.14 13.77
N ASN A 83 -5.40 -16.08 13.59
CA ASN A 83 -6.28 -17.21 13.91
C ASN A 83 -5.96 -18.46 13.07
N ASN A 84 -5.52 -18.28 11.82
CA ASN A 84 -5.11 -19.40 10.95
C ASN A 84 -3.72 -19.97 11.30
N LEU A 85 -2.92 -19.27 12.10
CA LEU A 85 -1.63 -19.76 12.59
C LEU A 85 -1.76 -20.63 13.86
N GLY A 86 -2.98 -20.88 14.35
CA GLY A 86 -3.22 -21.85 15.43
C GLY A 86 -2.61 -21.48 16.79
N LEU A 87 -2.22 -20.22 17.00
CA LEU A 87 -1.76 -19.73 18.29
C LEU A 87 -2.97 -19.53 19.21
N LYS A 88 -3.30 -20.59 19.95
CA LYS A 88 -4.22 -20.58 21.09
C LYS A 88 -3.43 -20.52 22.38
#